data_AF-D0LAW8-F1
#
_entry.id   AF-D0LAW8-F1
#
_cell.length_a   1.000
_cell.length_b   1.000
_cell.length_c   1.000
_cell.angle_alpha   90.00
_cell.angle_beta   90.00
_cell.angle_gamma   90.00
#
_symmetry.space_group_name_H-M   'P 1'
#
loop_
_entity.id
_entity.type
_entity.pdbx_description
1 polymer ?
#
loop_
_entity_poly.entity_id
_entity_poly.type
_entity_poly.pdbx_seq_one_letter_code
_entity_poly.pdbx_strand_id
1 'polypeptide(L)'
;MDDGDSGGRRDLNGRRVAAGRWARLRARLGGEHAGMPLSVDDPDLTVVAASDDDAIASSTALSASSWQPEEEVVLRHVLRLPAHRLDEAVALAALDGYRVVDAGRWGALSAEVPSSAGLAVLVVARVQLLDAMHLSQERSRMASLGSRHGGTALGWQVLQRPAADDRSG
;
A
#
# COMPACT_ATOMS: atom_id res chain seq x y z
N MET A 1 25.89 2.20 -23.33
CA MET A 1 24.83 3.17 -22.96
C MET A 1 24.35 2.69 -21.62
N ASP A 2 24.69 3.44 -20.58
CA ASP A 2 24.52 3.10 -19.17
C ASP A 2 23.17 3.69 -18.73
N ASP A 3 22.13 2.86 -18.68
CA ASP A 3 20.80 3.26 -18.21
C ASP A 3 20.80 3.29 -16.68
N GLY A 4 20.82 4.50 -16.14
CA GLY A 4 20.91 4.79 -14.72
C GLY A 4 19.83 4.11 -13.90
N ASP A 5 20.25 3.12 -13.12
CA ASP A 5 19.47 2.51 -12.05
C ASP A 5 18.98 3.58 -11.06
N SER A 6 17.69 3.88 -11.17
CA SER A 6 16.97 4.93 -10.45
C SER A 6 16.55 4.45 -9.05
N GLY A 7 17.54 4.07 -8.24
CA GLY A 7 17.38 3.52 -6.87
C GLY A 7 17.01 4.53 -5.78
N GLY A 8 16.14 5.52 -6.07
CA GLY A 8 15.69 6.53 -5.09
C GLY A 8 14.46 6.08 -4.28
N ARG A 9 14.47 6.36 -2.96
CA ARG A 9 13.35 6.17 -2.01
C ARG A 9 12.17 7.09 -2.38
N ARG A 10 10.94 6.64 -2.20
CA ARG A 10 9.73 7.42 -2.47
C ARG A 10 9.31 8.26 -1.27
N ASP A 11 8.68 9.40 -1.54
CA ASP A 11 8.06 10.23 -0.51
C ASP A 11 6.68 9.68 -0.08
N LEU A 12 5.98 10.45 0.76
CA LEU A 12 4.65 10.15 1.28
C LEU A 12 3.56 10.09 0.18
N ASN A 13 3.85 10.62 -1.01
CA ASN A 13 2.97 10.60 -2.18
C ASN A 13 3.38 9.54 -3.22
N GLY A 14 4.40 8.72 -2.92
CA GLY A 14 4.92 7.72 -3.83
C GLY A 14 5.81 8.28 -4.96
N ARG A 15 6.19 9.57 -4.92
CA ARG A 15 7.10 10.16 -5.90
C ARG A 15 8.54 9.83 -5.52
N ARG A 16 9.38 9.46 -6.49
CA ARG A 16 10.80 9.17 -6.24
C ARG A 16 11.53 10.44 -5.83
N VAL A 17 12.22 10.40 -4.68
CA VAL A 17 13.13 11.45 -4.23
C VAL A 17 14.56 11.00 -4.52
N ALA A 18 15.38 11.90 -5.06
CA ALA A 18 16.81 11.64 -5.24
C ALA A 18 17.44 11.30 -3.88
N ALA A 19 18.07 10.13 -3.77
CA ALA A 19 18.63 9.66 -2.51
C ALA A 19 19.67 10.64 -1.96
N GLY A 20 19.30 11.35 -0.88
CA GLY A 20 20.23 12.18 -0.12
C GLY A 20 21.41 11.36 0.37
N ARG A 21 22.58 11.99 0.51
CA ARG A 21 23.85 11.34 0.90
C ARG A 21 23.74 10.51 2.19
N TRP A 22 22.76 10.81 3.05
CA TRP A 22 22.44 10.10 4.29
C TRP A 22 21.71 8.76 4.10
N ALA A 23 20.83 8.62 3.09
CA ALA A 23 20.13 7.36 2.81
C ALA A 23 21.07 6.25 2.33
N ARG A 24 22.10 6.64 1.55
CA ARG A 24 23.17 5.74 1.07
C ARG A 24 24.03 5.16 2.19
N LEU A 25 24.17 5.88 3.30
CA LEU A 25 24.95 5.40 4.45
C LEU A 25 24.19 4.33 5.25
N ARG A 26 22.85 4.41 5.31
CA ARG A 26 22.00 3.40 5.98
C ARG A 26 21.79 2.12 5.16
N ALA A 27 21.74 2.21 3.84
CA ALA A 27 21.66 1.02 2.96
C ALA A 27 22.85 0.05 3.13
N ARG A 28 23.98 0.50 3.70
CA ARG A 28 25.13 -0.35 4.03
C ARG A 28 25.01 -1.12 5.34
N LEU A 29 23.99 -0.85 6.15
CA LEU A 29 23.77 -1.49 7.45
C LEU A 29 22.55 -2.44 7.47
N GLY A 30 21.70 -2.40 6.45
CA GLY A 30 20.63 -3.38 6.29
C GLY A 30 21.08 -4.54 5.38
N GLY A 31 20.59 -5.76 5.64
CA GLY A 31 20.91 -6.96 4.87
C GLY A 31 20.60 -6.83 3.38
N GLU A 32 20.91 -7.87 2.58
CA GLU A 32 20.99 -7.85 1.11
C GLU A 32 19.84 -7.17 0.33
N HIS A 33 18.67 -6.94 0.94
CA HIS A 33 17.51 -6.25 0.36
C HIS A 33 17.32 -4.78 0.78
N ALA A 34 18.08 -4.26 1.75
CA ALA A 34 17.92 -2.91 2.29
C ALA A 34 18.31 -1.77 1.33
N GLY A 35 18.92 -2.12 0.19
CA GLY A 35 19.24 -1.17 -0.88
C GLY A 35 18.32 -1.27 -2.10
N MET A 36 17.51 -2.33 -2.24
CA MET A 36 16.68 -2.54 -3.42
C MET A 36 15.33 -1.81 -3.28
N PRO A 37 14.92 -0.99 -4.27
CA PRO A 37 13.65 -0.28 -4.23
C PRO A 37 12.49 -1.23 -3.93
N LEU A 38 11.59 -0.85 -3.02
CA LEU A 38 10.41 -1.65 -2.73
C LEU A 38 9.50 -1.70 -3.97
N SER A 39 8.97 -2.89 -4.26
CA SER A 39 7.99 -3.11 -5.32
C SER A 39 6.72 -3.69 -4.73
N VAL A 40 5.56 -3.37 -5.30
CA VAL A 40 4.28 -4.04 -4.99
C VAL A 40 4.36 -5.53 -5.31
N ASP A 41 5.26 -5.92 -6.22
CA ASP A 41 5.40 -7.30 -6.66
C ASP A 41 6.40 -8.11 -5.83
N ASP A 42 6.93 -7.52 -4.77
CA ASP A 42 7.90 -8.16 -3.89
C ASP A 42 7.24 -9.35 -3.14
N PRO A 43 7.78 -10.57 -3.27
CA PRO A 43 7.17 -11.76 -2.67
C PRO A 43 7.30 -11.80 -1.15
N ASP A 44 8.26 -11.07 -0.57
CA ASP A 44 8.55 -11.11 0.85
C ASP A 44 7.68 -10.15 1.66
N LEU A 45 6.71 -9.47 1.04
CA LEU A 45 5.83 -8.52 1.72
C LEU A 45 4.91 -9.21 2.73
N THR A 46 4.94 -8.73 3.96
CA THR A 46 4.01 -9.15 5.03
C THR A 46 3.11 -7.99 5.45
N VAL A 47 1.90 -8.31 5.87
CA VAL A 47 0.95 -7.32 6.41
C VAL A 47 1.41 -6.95 7.82
N VAL A 48 1.79 -5.70 8.03
CA VAL A 48 2.23 -5.18 9.33
C VAL A 48 1.14 -4.41 10.06
N ALA A 49 0.20 -3.82 9.31
CA ALA A 49 -0.99 -3.16 9.86
C ALA A 49 -2.18 -3.31 8.91
N ALA A 50 -3.40 -3.35 9.46
CA ALA A 50 -4.63 -3.44 8.67
C ALA A 50 -5.81 -2.86 9.46
N SER A 51 -6.84 -2.41 8.74
CA SER A 51 -8.17 -2.14 9.33
C SER A 51 -9.23 -2.15 8.24
N ASP A 52 -10.38 -2.75 8.53
CA ASP A 52 -11.64 -2.64 7.78
C ASP A 52 -12.70 -1.79 8.50
N ASP A 53 -12.51 -1.53 9.80
CA ASP A 53 -13.31 -0.59 10.57
C ASP A 53 -12.87 0.86 10.28
N ASP A 54 -13.79 1.68 9.79
CA ASP A 54 -13.55 3.09 9.46
C ASP A 54 -13.55 3.99 10.69
N ALA A 55 -14.12 3.56 11.83
CA ALA A 55 -14.13 4.28 13.09
C ALA A 55 -12.75 4.26 13.79
N ILE A 56 -11.90 3.27 13.48
CA ILE A 56 -10.56 3.20 14.05
C ILE A 56 -9.68 4.32 13.46
N ALA A 57 -9.12 5.16 14.34
CA ALA A 57 -8.17 6.19 13.95
C ALA A 57 -6.88 5.57 13.37
N SER A 58 -6.35 6.16 12.29
CA SER A 58 -5.16 5.67 11.61
C SER A 58 -3.93 5.60 12.53
N SER A 59 -3.78 6.58 13.43
CA SER A 59 -2.70 6.59 14.44
C SER A 59 -2.82 5.42 15.40
N THR A 60 -4.03 5.11 15.88
CA THR A 60 -4.30 3.98 16.77
C THR A 60 -3.94 2.67 16.09
N ALA A 61 -4.44 2.45 14.87
CA ALA A 61 -4.16 1.25 14.10
C ALA A 61 -2.66 1.04 13.87
N LEU A 62 -1.93 2.10 13.50
CA LEU A 62 -0.48 2.02 13.29
C LEU A 62 0.29 1.80 14.60
N SER A 63 -0.11 2.45 15.69
CA SER A 63 0.58 2.32 16.99
C SER A 63 0.47 0.94 17.63
N ALA A 64 -0.60 0.20 17.30
CA ALA A 64 -0.83 -1.17 17.78
C ALA A 64 -0.20 -2.23 16.87
N SER A 65 0.56 -1.81 15.86
CA SER A 65 1.03 -2.66 14.77
C SER A 65 2.55 -2.85 14.79
N SER A 66 3.07 -3.70 13.90
CA SER A 66 4.51 -3.90 13.71
C SER A 66 5.12 -2.97 12.65
N TRP A 67 4.35 -1.99 12.16
CA TRP A 67 4.78 -1.02 11.14
C TRP A 67 6.00 -0.20 11.58
N GLN A 68 6.98 -0.08 10.69
CA GLN A 68 8.21 0.68 10.87
C GLN A 68 8.12 2.03 10.11
N PRO A 69 8.06 3.19 10.81
CA PRO A 69 7.79 4.49 10.20
C PRO A 69 8.81 4.96 9.17
N GLU A 70 10.07 4.61 9.37
CA GLU A 70 11.15 5.04 8.52
C GLU A 70 11.25 4.22 7.23
N GLU A 71 10.53 3.10 7.10
CA GLU A 71 10.59 2.19 5.97
C GLU A 71 9.46 2.39 4.97
N GLU A 72 9.76 2.21 3.68
CA GLU A 72 8.71 2.26 2.64
C GLU A 72 7.69 1.16 2.89
N VAL A 73 6.44 1.45 2.55
CA VAL A 73 5.33 0.52 2.63
C VAL A 73 4.74 0.30 1.25
N VAL A 74 4.10 -0.84 1.06
CA VAL A 74 3.04 -0.98 0.09
C VAL A 74 1.73 -0.70 0.82
N LEU A 75 1.06 0.40 0.49
CA LEU A 75 -0.29 0.67 0.97
C LEU A 75 -1.29 0.05 0.00
N ARG A 76 -2.05 -0.93 0.49
CA ARG A 76 -3.12 -1.63 -0.22
C ARG A 76 -4.47 -1.12 0.26
N HIS A 77 -5.39 -0.91 -0.68
CA HIS A 77 -6.79 -0.64 -0.41
C HIS A 77 -7.69 -1.64 -1.12
N VAL A 78 -8.81 -1.95 -0.48
CA VAL A 78 -9.86 -2.81 -1.04
C VAL A 78 -11.12 -1.98 -1.16
N LEU A 79 -11.69 -1.97 -2.37
CA LEU A 79 -12.95 -1.30 -2.67
C LEU A 79 -13.93 -2.32 -3.25
N ARG A 80 -15.22 -2.10 -3.02
CA ARG A 80 -16.31 -2.80 -3.70
C ARG A 80 -17.08 -1.81 -4.53
N LEU A 81 -17.14 -2.06 -5.83
CA LEU A 81 -17.73 -1.16 -6.82
C LEU A 81 -18.72 -1.94 -7.71
N PRO A 82 -19.67 -1.26 -8.37
CA PRO A 82 -20.37 -1.83 -9.51
C PRO A 82 -19.39 -2.29 -10.58
N ALA A 83 -19.55 -3.50 -11.10
CA ALA A 83 -18.61 -4.11 -12.05
C ALA A 83 -18.40 -3.24 -13.30
N HIS A 84 -19.46 -2.60 -13.79
CA HIS A 84 -19.42 -1.69 -14.95
C HIS A 84 -18.68 -0.37 -14.69
N ARG A 85 -18.29 -0.07 -13.45
CA ARG A 85 -17.52 1.12 -13.05
C ARG A 85 -16.05 0.83 -12.75
N LEU A 86 -15.63 -0.44 -12.82
CA LEU A 86 -14.27 -0.84 -12.46
C LEU A 86 -13.21 -0.11 -13.29
N ASP A 87 -13.34 -0.11 -14.62
CA ASP A 87 -12.32 0.45 -15.50
C ASP A 87 -12.12 1.95 -15.27
N GLU A 88 -13.20 2.69 -15.03
CA GLU A 88 -13.16 4.12 -14.70
C GLU A 88 -12.45 4.36 -13.36
N ALA A 89 -12.78 3.58 -12.33
CA ALA A 89 -12.15 3.68 -11.02
C ALA A 89 -10.67 3.28 -11.06
N VAL A 90 -10.30 2.27 -11.85
CA VAL A 90 -8.91 1.85 -12.10
C VAL A 90 -8.12 2.97 -12.77
N ALA A 91 -8.68 3.57 -13.82
CA ALA A 91 -8.03 4.67 -14.53
C ALA A 91 -7.78 5.87 -13.60
N LEU A 92 -8.76 6.22 -12.76
CA LEU A 92 -8.60 7.32 -11.79
C LEU A 92 -7.58 6.99 -10.70
N ALA A 93 -7.60 5.77 -10.15
CA ALA A 93 -6.59 5.34 -9.18
C ALA A 93 -5.17 5.35 -9.78
N ALA A 94 -5.03 4.97 -11.06
CA ALA A 94 -3.75 4.98 -11.75
C ALA A 94 -3.16 6.40 -11.90
N LEU A 95 -3.99 7.45 -12.00
CA LEU A 95 -3.52 8.85 -12.00
C LEU A 95 -2.84 9.23 -10.68
N ASP A 96 -3.28 8.61 -9.57
CA ASP A 96 -2.65 8.75 -8.25
C ASP A 96 -1.49 7.75 -8.05
N GLY A 97 -1.08 7.01 -9.08
CA GLY A 97 0.05 6.08 -9.03
C GLY A 97 -0.26 4.73 -8.37
N TYR A 98 -1.54 4.40 -8.18
CA TYR A 98 -1.96 3.07 -7.74
C TYR A 98 -1.89 2.06 -8.88
N ARG A 99 -1.59 0.80 -8.53
CA ARG A 99 -1.66 -0.35 -9.45
C ARG A 99 -2.72 -1.33 -8.97
N VAL A 100 -3.43 -1.96 -9.91
CA VAL A 100 -4.32 -3.08 -9.60
C VAL A 100 -3.48 -4.29 -9.20
N VAL A 101 -3.92 -5.00 -8.18
CA VAL A 101 -3.28 -6.20 -7.65
C VAL A 101 -4.31 -7.30 -7.43
N ASP A 102 -3.85 -8.55 -7.42
CA ASP A 102 -4.71 -9.69 -7.13
C ASP A 102 -5.29 -9.61 -5.70
N ALA A 103 -6.57 -9.93 -5.56
CA ALA A 103 -7.28 -9.81 -4.29
C ALA A 103 -6.83 -10.84 -3.24
N GLY A 104 -6.32 -11.99 -3.65
CA GLY A 104 -5.87 -13.08 -2.77
C GLY A 104 -4.43 -12.94 -2.29
N ARG A 105 -3.63 -12.06 -2.91
CA ARG A 105 -2.16 -11.99 -2.73
C ARG A 105 -1.68 -11.85 -1.27
N TRP A 106 -2.43 -11.13 -0.42
CA TRP A 106 -2.04 -10.86 0.97
C TRP A 106 -3.19 -11.10 1.96
N GLY A 107 -3.98 -12.14 1.69
CA GLY A 107 -5.14 -12.49 2.50
C GLY A 107 -6.33 -11.55 2.32
N ALA A 108 -7.47 -11.98 2.84
CA ALA A 108 -8.73 -11.24 2.72
C ALA A 108 -8.82 -10.14 3.79
N LEU A 109 -8.86 -8.88 3.35
CA LEU A 109 -9.56 -7.82 4.06
C LEU A 109 -11.04 -8.01 3.75
N SER A 110 -11.83 -8.27 4.78
CA SER A 110 -13.23 -8.69 4.68
C SER A 110 -13.40 -10.04 3.99
N ALA A 111 -13.28 -11.09 4.79
CA ALA A 111 -13.87 -12.38 4.49
C ALA A 111 -15.34 -12.16 4.06
N GLU A 112 -15.73 -12.77 2.96
CA GLU A 112 -17.15 -13.04 2.63
C GLU A 112 -18.04 -11.83 2.36
N VAL A 113 -17.63 -10.92 1.46
CA VAL A 113 -18.65 -10.16 0.72
C VAL A 113 -19.02 -10.98 -0.52
N PRO A 114 -20.21 -11.62 -0.57
CA PRO A 114 -20.62 -12.32 -1.77
C PRO A 114 -20.57 -11.33 -2.93
N SER A 115 -20.02 -11.78 -4.07
CA SER A 115 -20.22 -11.09 -5.34
C SER A 115 -21.72 -11.14 -5.63
N SER A 116 -22.46 -10.17 -5.11
CA SER A 116 -23.84 -9.95 -5.51
C SER A 116 -23.81 -9.56 -6.98
N ALA A 117 -24.76 -10.06 -7.78
CA ALA A 117 -24.83 -9.76 -9.20
C ALA A 117 -24.62 -8.25 -9.47
N GLY A 118 -23.54 -7.92 -10.18
CA GLY A 118 -23.20 -6.55 -10.55
C GLY A 118 -22.22 -5.81 -9.64
N LEU A 119 -21.74 -6.39 -8.53
CA LEU A 119 -20.64 -5.84 -7.72
C LEU A 119 -19.35 -6.64 -7.89
N ALA A 120 -18.23 -5.94 -7.90
CA ALA A 120 -16.89 -6.49 -8.02
C ALA A 120 -15.92 -5.84 -7.02
N VAL A 121 -14.89 -6.59 -6.65
CA VAL A 121 -13.82 -6.13 -5.75
C VAL A 121 -12.70 -5.53 -6.59
N LEU A 122 -12.32 -4.29 -6.27
CA LEU A 122 -11.14 -3.63 -6.79
C LEU A 122 -10.09 -3.59 -5.68
N VAL A 123 -8.91 -4.15 -5.94
CA VAL A 123 -7.76 -4.04 -5.04
C VAL A 123 -6.67 -3.24 -5.73
N VAL A 124 -6.25 -2.18 -5.06
CA VAL A 124 -5.21 -1.29 -5.55
C VAL A 124 -4.10 -1.11 -4.52
N ALA A 125 -2.87 -0.96 -4.98
CA ALA A 125 -1.72 -0.79 -4.12
C ALA A 125 -0.70 0.23 -4.67
N ARG A 126 0.00 0.92 -3.76
CA ARG A 126 1.06 1.90 -4.08
C ARG A 126 2.21 1.81 -3.09
N VAL A 127 3.44 1.97 -3.58
CA VAL A 127 4.65 2.09 -2.74
C VAL A 127 4.86 3.54 -2.33
N GLN A 128 5.09 3.80 -1.05
CA GLN A 128 5.30 5.13 -0.48
C GLN A 128 5.93 5.08 0.93
N LEU A 129 6.36 6.22 1.46
CA LEU A 129 6.48 6.37 2.92
C LEU A 129 5.08 6.57 3.53
N LEU A 130 4.94 6.30 4.82
CA LEU A 130 3.66 6.42 5.51
C LEU A 130 3.81 7.22 6.81
N ASP A 131 2.74 7.90 7.19
CA ASP A 131 2.48 8.28 8.57
C ASP A 131 0.96 8.23 8.81
N ALA A 132 0.53 8.46 10.06
CA ALA A 132 -0.89 8.40 10.42
C ALA A 132 -1.76 9.44 9.71
N MET A 133 -1.21 10.63 9.41
CA MET A 133 -1.95 11.70 8.72
C MET A 133 -2.16 11.32 7.25
N HIS A 134 -1.10 10.89 6.56
CA HIS A 134 -1.16 10.46 5.17
C HIS A 134 -2.01 9.21 5.01
N LEU A 135 -1.95 8.26 5.94
CA LEU A 135 -2.87 7.11 5.94
C LEU A 135 -4.33 7.58 6.02
N SER A 136 -4.63 8.56 6.86
CA SER A 136 -6.00 9.12 6.97
C SER A 136 -6.44 9.83 5.69
N GLN A 137 -5.54 10.54 5.03
CA GLN A 137 -5.80 11.19 3.74
C GLN A 137 -6.07 10.15 2.64
N GLU A 138 -5.26 9.08 2.56
CA GLU A 138 -5.43 8.03 1.56
C GLU A 138 -6.72 7.23 1.79
N ARG A 139 -7.07 6.95 3.07
CA ARG A 139 -8.38 6.37 3.42
C ARG A 139 -9.53 7.24 2.93
N SER A 140 -9.46 8.56 3.15
CA SER A 140 -10.47 9.52 2.70
C SER A 140 -10.56 9.57 1.17
N ARG A 141 -9.42 9.53 0.48
CA ARG A 141 -9.34 9.46 -0.99
C ARG A 141 -10.05 8.21 -1.51
N MET A 142 -9.78 7.04 -0.93
CA MET A 142 -10.41 5.78 -1.36
C MET A 142 -11.91 5.73 -1.05
N ALA A 143 -12.35 6.30 0.08
CA ALA A 143 -13.77 6.47 0.37
C ALA A 143 -14.46 7.38 -0.67
N SER A 144 -13.81 8.48 -1.07
CA SER A 144 -14.33 9.35 -2.14
C SER A 144 -14.35 8.65 -3.50
N LEU A 145 -13.29 7.90 -3.84
CA LEU A 145 -13.22 7.09 -5.05
C LEU A 145 -14.38 6.09 -5.10
N GLY A 146 -14.59 5.35 -4.01
CA GLY A 146 -15.68 4.39 -3.86
C GLY A 146 -17.05 5.05 -4.07
N SER A 147 -17.37 6.04 -3.25
CA SER A 147 -18.69 6.71 -3.29
C SER A 147 -19.01 7.34 -4.65
N ARG A 148 -18.04 7.98 -5.31
CA ARG A 148 -18.23 8.58 -6.66
C ARG A 148 -18.61 7.56 -7.73
N HIS A 149 -18.17 6.31 -7.55
CA HIS A 149 -18.43 5.21 -8.49
C HIS A 149 -19.56 4.30 -7.99
N GLY A 150 -20.35 4.74 -7.01
CA GLY A 150 -21.49 3.96 -6.47
C GLY A 150 -21.06 2.74 -5.65
N GLY A 151 -19.86 2.76 -5.09
CA GLY A 151 -19.33 1.70 -4.24
C GLY A 151 -18.80 2.21 -2.90
N THR A 152 -17.99 1.38 -2.24
CA THR A 152 -17.43 1.68 -0.92
C THR A 152 -16.00 1.19 -0.79
N ALA A 153 -15.20 1.86 0.03
CA ALA A 153 -13.96 1.29 0.55
C ALA A 153 -14.32 0.24 1.62
N LEU A 154 -13.65 -0.90 1.60
CA LEU A 154 -13.84 -2.00 2.56
C LEU A 154 -12.74 -2.05 3.61
N GLY A 155 -11.54 -1.55 3.30
CA GLY A 155 -10.43 -1.57 4.24
C GLY A 155 -9.10 -1.29 3.59
N TRP A 156 -8.06 -1.36 4.41
CA TRP A 156 -6.69 -1.08 4.01
C TRP A 156 -5.70 -1.98 4.74
N GLN A 157 -4.55 -2.17 4.12
CA GLN A 157 -3.42 -2.94 4.63
C GLN A 157 -2.13 -2.19 4.33
N VAL A 158 -1.22 -2.20 5.28
CA VAL A 158 0.15 -1.71 5.15
C VAL A 158 1.05 -2.93 5.12
N LEU A 159 1.87 -3.02 4.08
CA LEU A 159 2.82 -4.12 3.93
C LEU A 159 4.26 -3.62 3.91
N GLN A 160 5.13 -4.35 4.58
CA GLN A 160 6.58 -4.14 4.60
C GLN A 160 7.30 -5.47 4.43
N ARG A 161 8.58 -5.42 4.11
CA ARG A 161 9.43 -6.62 4.24
C ARG A 161 9.60 -6.92 5.74
N PRO A 162 9.71 -8.20 6.15
CA PRO A 162 10.09 -8.56 7.50
C PRO A 162 11.37 -7.85 7.93
N ALA A 163 11.45 -7.50 9.21
CA ALA A 163 12.72 -7.07 9.78
C ALA A 163 13.77 -8.17 9.60
N ALA A 164 15.04 -7.79 9.41
CA ALA A 164 16.11 -8.75 9.15
C ALA A 164 16.25 -9.83 10.25
N ASP A 165 15.87 -9.51 11.49
CA ASP A 165 15.93 -10.42 12.64
C ASP A 165 14.87 -11.54 12.62
N ASP A 166 13.79 -11.40 11.86
CA ASP A 166 12.71 -12.40 11.77
C ASP A 166 13.02 -13.56 10.78
N ARG A 167 14.14 -13.51 10.05
CA ARG A 167 14.51 -14.53 9.03
C ARG A 167 15.41 -15.66 9.56
N SER A 168 15.65 -15.71 10.88
CA SER A 168 16.50 -16.74 11.51
C SER A 168 15.75 -17.77 12.35
N GLY A 169 14.41 -17.86 12.22
CA GLY A 169 13.55 -18.80 12.96
C GLY A 169 13.15 -20.03 12.15
#